data_AF-A0A5C7ZDI0-F1
#
_entry.id   AF-A0A5C7ZDI0-F1
#
_cell.length_a   1.000
_cell.length_b   1.000
_cell.length_c   1.000
_cell.angle_alpha   90.00
_cell.angle_beta   90.00
_cell.angle_gamma   90.00
#
_symmetry.space_group_name_H-M   'P 1'
#
loop_
_entity.id
_entity.type
_entity.pdbx_description
1 polymer ?
#
loop_
_entity_poly.entity_id
_entity_poly.type
_entity_poly.pdbx_seq_one_letter_code
_entity_poly.pdbx_strand_id
1 'polypeptide(L)'
;MKWLIEEISSGLRQLQRKETWLVIGLLSLFGLLAYMVSNYAFRTDSMLIFLRHTAGACRQMTNGTIIAMFCGMIFFLFTALLTLGEMQRYFEFKARNAHRQARSSLYWGIGWGVFAVTLSVSALVFFKNFCF
;
A
#
# COMPACT_ATOMS: atom_id res chain seq x y z
N MET A 1 -23.85 -10.94 -9.19
CA MET A 1 -22.93 -9.82 -9.49
C MET A 1 -23.53 -8.44 -9.23
N LYS A 2 -24.81 -8.16 -9.54
CA LYS A 2 -25.46 -6.87 -9.25
C LYS A 2 -25.49 -6.50 -7.75
N TRP A 3 -25.68 -7.49 -6.88
CA TRP A 3 -25.72 -7.31 -5.43
C TRP A 3 -24.40 -6.78 -4.83
N LEU A 4 -23.25 -7.33 -5.26
CA LEU A 4 -21.93 -6.85 -4.84
C LEU A 4 -21.66 -5.41 -5.30
N ILE A 5 -22.10 -5.06 -6.52
CA ILE A 5 -21.92 -3.72 -7.08
C ILE A 5 -22.81 -2.70 -6.36
N GLU A 6 -24.02 -3.09 -5.92
CA GLU A 6 -24.92 -2.23 -5.14
C GLU A 6 -24.43 -2.02 -3.71
N GLU A 7 -23.87 -3.04 -3.06
CA GLU A 7 -23.20 -2.87 -1.74
C GLU A 7 -21.97 -1.96 -1.85
N ILE A 8 -21.15 -2.14 -2.88
CA ILE A 8 -19.98 -1.27 -3.13
C ILE A 8 -20.42 0.17 -3.45
N SER A 9 -21.47 0.35 -4.27
CA SER A 9 -22.02 1.64 -4.67
C SER A 9 -22.68 2.42 -3.52
N SER A 10 -23.41 1.71 -2.65
CA SER A 10 -24.03 2.30 -1.47
C SER A 10 -22.99 2.68 -0.40
N GLY A 11 -21.94 1.85 -0.23
CA GLY A 11 -20.75 2.23 0.54
C GLY A 11 -20.04 3.46 -0.05
N LEU A 12 -19.90 3.55 -1.37
CA LEU A 12 -19.31 4.69 -2.08
C LEU A 12 -20.08 6.01 -1.91
N ARG A 13 -21.41 5.97 -1.74
CA ARG A 13 -22.21 7.19 -1.48
C ARG A 13 -22.03 7.72 -0.06
N GLN A 14 -21.72 6.85 0.91
CA GLN A 14 -21.43 7.25 2.28
C GLN A 14 -20.01 7.82 2.43
N LEU A 15 -19.10 7.46 1.52
CA LEU A 15 -17.76 8.04 1.36
C LEU A 15 -17.76 9.53 0.96
N GLN A 16 -18.89 10.16 0.61
CA GLN A 16 -18.93 11.44 -0.10
C GLN A 16 -18.76 12.72 0.77
N ARG A 17 -18.58 12.63 2.10
CA ARG A 17 -18.52 13.83 2.98
C ARG A 17 -17.35 13.79 3.97
N LYS A 18 -16.34 14.66 3.79
CA LYS A 18 -15.06 14.82 4.57
C LYS A 18 -14.20 13.57 4.73
N GLU A 19 -14.79 12.38 4.83
CA GLU A 19 -14.14 11.08 4.98
C GLU A 19 -13.50 10.60 3.67
N THR A 20 -13.99 11.07 2.51
CA THR A 20 -13.34 10.89 1.19
C THR A 20 -11.93 11.44 1.17
N TRP A 21 -11.67 12.58 1.82
CA TRP A 21 -10.35 13.20 1.83
C TRP A 21 -9.31 12.36 2.58
N LEU A 22 -9.73 11.65 3.64
CA LEU A 22 -8.85 10.71 4.35
C LEU A 22 -8.53 9.48 3.49
N VAL A 23 -9.54 8.93 2.80
CA VAL A 23 -9.34 7.77 1.92
C VAL A 23 -8.49 8.14 0.71
N ILE A 24 -8.74 9.31 0.09
CA ILE A 24 -7.93 9.85 -1.01
C ILE A 24 -6.50 10.14 -0.55
N GLY A 25 -6.33 10.74 0.64
CA GLY A 25 -5.00 10.99 1.21
C GLY A 25 -4.23 9.70 1.46
N LEU A 26 -4.89 8.67 1.99
CA LEU A 26 -4.28 7.37 2.24
C LEU A 26 -3.95 6.61 0.94
N LEU A 27 -4.84 6.64 -0.05
CA LEU A 27 -4.59 6.11 -1.39
C LEU A 27 -3.45 6.85 -2.09
N SER A 28 -3.40 8.17 -1.97
CA SER A 28 -2.31 8.99 -2.50
C SER A 28 -1.00 8.66 -1.82
N LEU A 29 -0.98 8.52 -0.49
CA LEU A 29 0.22 8.13 0.27
C LEU A 29 0.72 6.74 -0.15
N PHE A 30 -0.15 5.73 -0.17
CA PHE A 30 0.23 4.38 -0.59
C PHE A 30 0.61 4.32 -2.07
N GLY A 31 -0.08 5.07 -2.93
CA GLY A 31 0.27 5.20 -4.34
C GLY A 31 1.63 5.85 -4.55
N LEU A 32 1.97 6.88 -3.77
CA LEU A 32 3.27 7.55 -3.82
C LEU A 32 4.40 6.65 -3.31
N LEU A 33 4.15 5.91 -2.22
CA LEU A 33 5.08 4.90 -1.71
C LEU A 33 5.30 3.77 -2.73
N ALA A 34 4.23 3.26 -3.34
CA ALA A 34 4.31 2.26 -4.40
C ALA A 34 5.06 2.79 -5.63
N TYR A 35 4.79 4.04 -6.04
CA TYR A 35 5.50 4.69 -7.15
C TYR A 35 7.00 4.80 -6.87
N MET A 36 7.38 5.26 -5.68
CA MET A 36 8.77 5.34 -5.24
C MET A 36 9.45 3.96 -5.27
N VAL A 37 8.84 2.96 -4.64
CA VAL A 37 9.38 1.58 -4.61
C VAL A 37 9.51 1.02 -6.03
N SER A 38 8.51 1.16 -6.89
CA SER A 38 8.55 0.71 -8.28
C SER A 38 9.61 1.43 -9.09
N ASN A 39 9.78 2.75 -8.92
CA ASN A 39 10.81 3.51 -9.63
C ASN A 39 12.23 3.08 -9.25
N TYR A 40 12.46 2.75 -7.97
CA TYR A 40 13.73 2.14 -7.53
C TYR A 40 13.89 0.70 -8.05
N ALA A 41 12.82 -0.09 -8.03
CA ALA A 41 12.83 -1.45 -8.56
C ALA A 41 13.20 -1.48 -10.05
N PHE A 42 12.63 -0.59 -10.87
CA PHE A 42 12.97 -0.45 -12.29
C PHE A 42 14.43 -0.04 -12.54
N ARG A 43 15.06 0.72 -11.63
CA ARG A 43 16.50 1.04 -11.72
C ARG A 43 17.39 -0.14 -11.38
N THR A 44 16.94 -1.06 -10.53
CA THR A 44 17.68 -2.25 -10.13
C THR A 44 17.40 -3.47 -11.00
N ASP A 45 16.38 -3.43 -11.86
CA ASP A 45 15.98 -4.60 -12.63
C ASP A 45 17.01 -4.93 -13.74
N SER A 46 17.54 -6.14 -13.65
CA SER A 46 18.56 -6.70 -14.54
C SER A 46 18.19 -6.64 -16.02
N MET A 47 16.89 -6.69 -16.36
CA MET A 47 16.39 -6.53 -17.74
C MET A 47 16.65 -5.12 -18.31
N LEU A 48 16.45 -4.06 -17.52
CA LEU A 48 16.69 -2.67 -17.96
C LEU A 48 18.17 -2.30 -17.99
N ILE A 49 18.98 -2.92 -17.12
CA ILE A 49 20.44 -2.86 -17.18
C ILE A 49 20.95 -3.56 -18.45
N PHE A 50 20.37 -4.71 -18.82
CA PHE A 50 20.69 -5.42 -20.06
C PHE A 50 20.30 -4.61 -21.32
N LEU A 51 19.18 -3.87 -21.27
CA LEU A 51 18.76 -2.92 -22.31
C LEU A 51 19.52 -1.57 -22.29
N ARG A 52 20.55 -1.40 -21.45
CA ARG A 52 21.43 -0.21 -21.39
C ARG A 52 20.72 1.12 -21.14
N HIS A 53 19.44 1.11 -20.73
CA HIS A 53 18.65 2.33 -20.60
C HIS A 53 18.82 3.03 -19.24
N THR A 54 19.30 2.30 -18.22
CA THR A 54 19.55 2.85 -16.89
C THR A 54 20.99 2.55 -16.45
N ALA A 55 21.88 3.52 -16.70
CA ALA A 55 23.23 3.50 -16.15
C ALA A 55 23.20 3.98 -14.68
N GLY A 56 22.78 3.11 -13.76
CA GLY A 56 22.84 3.36 -12.32
C GLY A 56 23.94 2.51 -11.68
N ALA A 57 24.76 3.10 -10.81
CA ALA A 57 25.83 2.45 -10.06
C ALA A 57 25.30 1.51 -8.95
N CYS A 58 24.39 0.60 -9.30
CA CYS A 58 23.75 -0.33 -8.38
C CYS A 58 24.43 -1.71 -8.44
N ARG A 59 24.63 -2.34 -7.28
CA ARG A 59 25.23 -3.68 -7.19
C ARG A 59 24.26 -4.73 -7.73
N GLN A 60 24.77 -5.74 -8.44
CA GLN A 60 23.96 -6.86 -8.92
C GLN A 60 23.19 -7.52 -7.77
N MET A 61 21.86 -7.55 -7.87
CA MET A 61 20.99 -8.24 -6.91
C MET A 61 21.11 -9.76 -7.07
N THR A 62 21.16 -10.46 -5.93
CA THR A 62 21.09 -11.92 -5.91
C THR A 62 19.65 -12.40 -6.08
N ASN A 63 19.45 -13.63 -6.57
CA ASN A 63 18.11 -14.22 -6.71
C ASN A 63 17.31 -14.18 -5.39
N GLY A 64 17.96 -14.37 -4.25
CA GLY A 64 17.30 -14.31 -2.93
C GLY A 64 16.76 -12.92 -2.58
N THR A 65 17.53 -11.86 -2.89
CA THR A 65 17.10 -10.47 -2.65
C THR A 65 15.93 -10.05 -3.55
N ILE A 66 15.90 -10.55 -4.80
CA ILE A 66 14.79 -10.30 -5.72
C ILE A 66 13.49 -10.94 -5.18
N ILE A 67 13.57 -12.19 -4.74
CA ILE A 67 12.43 -12.91 -4.16
C ILE A 67 11.91 -12.19 -2.91
N ALA A 68 12.81 -11.74 -2.02
CA ALA A 68 12.43 -11.00 -0.82
C ALA A 68 11.71 -9.68 -1.15
N MET A 69 12.18 -8.94 -2.17
CA MET A 69 11.53 -7.70 -2.64
C MET A 69 10.16 -7.97 -3.24
N PHE A 70 10.03 -8.99 -4.10
CA PHE A 70 8.74 -9.41 -4.65
C PHE A 70 7.74 -9.77 -3.55
N CYS A 71 8.20 -10.55 -2.57
CA CYS A 71 7.40 -10.94 -1.43
C CYS A 71 6.95 -9.71 -0.62
N GLY A 72 7.88 -8.76 -0.37
CA GLY A 72 7.57 -7.49 0.29
C GLY A 72 6.53 -6.65 -0.44
N MET A 73 6.57 -6.59 -1.77
CA MET A 73 5.56 -5.87 -2.58
C MET A 73 4.17 -6.51 -2.47
N ILE A 74 4.08 -7.84 -2.47
CA ILE A 74 2.82 -8.56 -2.28
C ILE A 74 2.25 -8.28 -0.88
N PHE A 75 3.07 -8.37 0.16
CA PHE A 75 2.64 -8.06 1.53
C PHE A 75 2.24 -6.59 1.69
N PHE A 76 2.95 -5.66 1.05
CA PHE A 76 2.58 -4.25 1.01
C PHE A 76 1.18 -4.06 0.40
N LEU A 77 0.90 -4.69 -0.75
CA LEU A 77 -0.40 -4.60 -1.40
C LEU A 77 -1.52 -5.14 -0.51
N PHE A 78 -1.34 -6.34 0.07
CA PHE A 78 -2.35 -6.93 0.95
C PHE A 78 -2.60 -6.06 2.18
N THR A 79 -1.56 -5.54 2.80
CA THR A 79 -1.68 -4.71 4.01
C THR A 79 -2.30 -3.35 3.71
N ALA A 80 -2.01 -2.75 2.55
CA ALA A 80 -2.70 -1.56 2.06
C ALA A 80 -4.20 -1.83 1.82
N LEU A 81 -4.55 -2.96 1.19
CA LEU A 81 -5.95 -3.36 0.98
C LEU A 81 -6.68 -3.63 2.30
N LEU A 82 -6.05 -4.31 3.25
CA LEU A 82 -6.61 -4.54 4.58
C LEU A 82 -6.82 -3.22 5.34
N THR A 83 -5.89 -2.28 5.22
CA THR A 83 -6.02 -0.95 5.81
C THR A 83 -7.23 -0.20 5.25
N LEU A 84 -7.42 -0.24 3.92
CA LEU A 84 -8.58 0.36 3.27
C LEU A 84 -9.89 -0.34 3.68
N GLY A 85 -9.90 -1.67 3.77
CA GLY A 85 -11.06 -2.44 4.22
C GLY A 85 -11.47 -2.13 5.67
N GLU A 86 -10.51 -2.07 6.60
CA GLU A 86 -10.79 -1.71 7.99
C GLU A 86 -11.24 -0.25 8.15
N MET A 87 -10.74 0.66 7.30
CA MET A 87 -11.25 2.04 7.23
C MET A 87 -12.70 2.09 6.75
N GLN A 88 -13.07 1.33 5.72
CA GLN A 88 -14.46 1.23 5.28
C GLN A 88 -15.38 0.70 6.40
N ARG A 89 -14.93 -0.36 7.08
CA ARG A 89 -15.65 -0.99 8.19
C ARG A 89 -15.82 -0.07 9.39
N TYR A 90 -14.82 0.77 9.67
CA TYR A 90 -14.92 1.82 10.69
C TYR A 90 -16.08 2.78 10.40
N PHE A 91 -16.23 3.24 9.16
CA PHE A 91 -17.31 4.16 8.78
C PHE A 91 -18.68 3.50 8.86
N GLU A 92 -18.80 2.22 8.48
CA GLU A 92 -20.05 1.47 8.64
C GLU A 92 -20.47 1.36 10.12
N PHE A 93 -19.55 1.03 11.01
CA PHE A 93 -19.84 0.97 12.44
C PHE A 93 -20.14 2.34 13.07
N LYS A 94 -19.52 3.39 12.55
CA LYS A 94 -19.81 4.78 12.94
C LYS A 94 -21.23 5.18 12.53
N ALA A 95 -21.67 4.82 11.32
CA ALA A 95 -23.02 5.08 10.84
C ALA A 95 -24.10 4.31 11.64
N ARG A 96 -23.77 3.11 12.13
CA ARG A 96 -24.66 2.30 12.98
C ARG A 96 -24.59 2.63 14.48
N ASN A 97 -23.89 3.71 14.89
CA ASN A 97 -23.67 4.11 16.29
C ASN A 97 -23.02 3.04 17.19
N ALA A 98 -22.33 2.04 16.60
CA ALA A 98 -21.65 0.97 17.31
C ALA A 98 -20.22 1.39 17.72
N HIS A 99 -20.11 2.29 18.69
CA HIS A 99 -18.84 2.96 19.05
C HIS A 99 -17.69 2.03 19.48
N ARG A 100 -18.00 0.89 20.12
CA ARG A 100 -16.99 -0.06 20.61
C ARG A 100 -16.33 -0.86 19.47
N GLN A 101 -17.12 -1.29 18.49
CA GLN A 101 -16.61 -1.98 17.29
C GLN A 101 -15.89 -1.01 16.35
N ALA A 102 -16.37 0.22 16.24
CA ALA A 102 -15.70 1.26 15.46
C ALA A 102 -14.26 1.50 15.96
N ARG A 103 -14.03 1.63 17.28
CA ARG A 103 -12.67 1.80 17.82
C ARG A 103 -11.75 0.62 17.48
N SER A 104 -12.26 -0.62 17.53
CA SER A 104 -11.47 -1.81 17.21
C SER A 104 -11.00 -1.79 15.76
N SER A 105 -11.88 -1.51 14.80
CA SER A 105 -11.51 -1.41 13.38
C SER A 105 -10.51 -0.28 13.11
N LEU A 106 -10.60 0.83 13.85
CA LEU A 106 -9.63 1.92 13.72
C LEU A 106 -8.23 1.50 14.19
N TYR A 107 -8.12 0.79 15.31
CA TYR A 107 -6.83 0.26 15.78
C TYR A 107 -6.22 -0.75 14.80
N TRP A 108 -7.04 -1.66 14.24
CA TRP A 108 -6.57 -2.61 13.24
C TRP A 108 -6.16 -1.91 11.93
N GLY A 109 -6.93 -0.92 11.47
CA GLY A 109 -6.56 -0.09 10.32
C GLY A 109 -5.24 0.64 10.52
N ILE A 110 -5.03 1.27 11.69
CA ILE A 110 -3.74 1.90 12.01
C ILE A 110 -2.62 0.86 12.03
N GLY A 111 -2.84 -0.31 12.64
CA GLY A 111 -1.85 -1.39 12.70
C GLY A 111 -1.40 -1.84 11.31
N TRP A 112 -2.34 -2.13 10.42
CA TRP A 112 -2.04 -2.52 9.04
C TRP A 112 -1.38 -1.39 8.25
N GLY A 113 -1.81 -0.14 8.46
CA GLY A 113 -1.22 1.02 7.79
C GLY A 113 0.22 1.27 8.21
N VAL A 114 0.52 1.20 9.51
CA VAL A 114 1.89 1.31 10.05
C VAL A 114 2.77 0.18 9.52
N PHE A 115 2.23 -1.04 9.45
CA PHE A 115 2.95 -2.18 8.90
C PHE A 115 3.27 -2.00 7.40
N ALA A 116 2.31 -1.53 6.60
CA ALA A 116 2.51 -1.22 5.18
C ALA A 116 3.59 -0.13 4.99
N VAL A 117 3.53 0.95 5.79
CA VAL A 117 4.55 2.02 5.76
C VAL A 117 5.92 1.46 6.13
N THR A 118 6.01 0.62 7.16
CA THR A 118 7.27 0.01 7.60
C THR A 118 7.89 -0.87 6.51
N LEU A 119 7.08 -1.67 5.81
CA LEU A 119 7.54 -2.46 4.66
C LEU A 119 8.09 -1.57 3.55
N SER A 120 7.38 -0.51 3.19
CA SER A 120 7.80 0.40 2.13
C SER A 120 9.08 1.17 2.48
N VAL A 121 9.20 1.68 3.70
CA VAL A 121 10.41 2.36 4.19
C VAL A 121 11.61 1.40 4.22
N SER A 122 11.40 0.18 4.69
CA SER A 122 12.45 -0.85 4.72
C SER A 122 12.97 -1.16 3.31
N ALA A 123 12.06 -1.28 2.34
CA ALA A 123 12.43 -1.47 0.93
C ALA A 123 13.21 -0.26 0.38
N LEU A 124 12.77 0.98 0.66
CA LEU A 124 13.46 2.20 0.24
C LEU A 124 14.87 2.31 0.80
N VAL A 125 15.06 2.02 2.09
CA VAL A 125 16.37 2.01 2.74
C VAL A 125 17.27 0.94 2.11
N PHE A 126 16.72 -0.24 1.81
CA PHE A 126 17.46 -1.29 1.12
C PHE A 126 17.90 -0.83 -0.28
N PHE A 127 17.01 -0.25 -1.08
CA PHE A 127 17.36 0.27 -2.40
C PHE A 127 18.43 1.37 -2.34
N LYS A 128 18.34 2.28 -1.36
CA LYS A 128 19.35 3.33 -1.13
C LYS A 128 20.73 2.75 -0.76
N ASN A 129 20.78 1.66 0.00
CA ASN A 129 22.05 1.03 0.36
C ASN A 129 22.64 0.19 -0.80
N PHE A 130 21.80 -0.28 -1.73
CA PHE A 130 22.22 -1.08 -2.89
C PHE A 130 22.60 -0.26 -4.12
N CYS A 131 22.03 0.93 -4.28
CA CYS A 131 22.34 1.91 -5.32
C CYS A 131 23.09 3.09 -4.67
N PHE A 132 24.41 3.14 -4.85
CA PHE A 132 25.26 4.22 -4.34
C PHE A 132 25.28 5.42 -5.30
#